data_AF-A0A528B3U4-F1
#
_entry.id   AF-A0A528B3U4-F1
#
_cell.length_a   1.000
_cell.length_b   1.000
_cell.length_c   1.000
_cell.angle_alpha   90.00
_cell.angle_beta   90.00
_cell.angle_gamma   90.00
#
_symmetry.space_group_name_H-M   'P 1'
#
loop_
_entity.id
_entity.type
_entity.pdbx_description
1 polymer ?
#
loop_
_entity_poly.entity_id
_entity_poly.type
_entity_poly.pdbx_seq_one_letter_code
_entity_poly.pdbx_strand_id
1 'polypeptide(L)'
;MRLSQLHYLPLPAPLFFALALSFLVLVALIQLGVLQYAYTRLGISARAALLLLLGSLLGSYLNLPLAELPCQEVLSGRVVDYFGMRYFVPVVLDWPGTIIAVNVGGALIPILMSIYLLSKNGLWGRG
;
A
#
# COMPACT_ATOMS: atom_id res chain seq x y z
N MET A 1 25.62 -13.92 32.29
CA MET A 1 25.26 -13.97 30.85
C MET A 1 24.19 -12.91 30.58
N ARG A 2 24.50 -11.90 29.76
CA ARG A 2 23.57 -10.78 29.45
C ARG A 2 22.48 -11.29 28.50
N LEU A 3 21.29 -11.58 29.03
CA LEU A 3 20.07 -11.89 28.25
C LEU A 3 19.62 -10.74 27.34
N SER A 4 20.21 -9.55 27.48
CA SER A 4 19.85 -8.34 26.72
C SER A 4 20.28 -8.34 25.26
N GLN A 5 21.11 -9.29 24.80
CA GLN A 5 21.56 -9.38 23.41
C GLN A 5 20.70 -10.29 22.52
N LEU A 6 19.73 -11.00 23.09
CA LEU A 6 18.86 -11.92 22.33
C LEU A 6 17.55 -11.27 21.84
N HIS A 7 17.16 -10.12 22.40
CA HIS A 7 15.93 -9.42 22.02
C HIS A 7 16.25 -8.14 21.26
N TYR A 8 16.80 -8.29 20.07
CA TYR A 8 16.84 -7.19 19.09
C TYR A 8 15.52 -7.22 18.32
N LEU A 9 14.69 -6.19 18.53
CA LEU A 9 13.52 -5.97 17.70
C LEU A 9 14.01 -5.23 16.43
N PRO A 10 13.93 -5.83 15.23
CA PRO A 10 14.43 -5.19 14.00
C PRO A 10 13.57 -4.00 13.53
N LEU A 11 12.68 -3.48 14.39
CA LEU A 11 11.76 -2.38 14.13
C LEU A 11 11.81 -1.39 15.30
N PRO A 12 11.76 -0.06 15.03
CA PRO A 12 11.56 0.94 16.07
C PRO A 12 10.32 0.61 16.90
N ALA A 13 10.40 0.75 18.22
CA ALA A 13 9.29 0.41 19.12
C ALA A 13 7.94 1.04 18.74
N PRO A 14 7.85 2.32 18.31
CA PRO A 14 6.58 2.90 17.87
C PRO A 14 5.97 2.18 16.67
N LEU A 15 6.79 1.81 15.69
CA LEU A 15 6.34 1.08 14.49
C LEU A 15 5.86 -0.33 14.87
N PHE A 16 6.58 -1.02 15.75
CA PHE A 16 6.16 -2.32 16.24
C PHE A 16 4.78 -2.28 16.92
N PHE A 17 4.56 -1.33 17.84
CA PHE A 17 3.27 -1.19 18.51
C PHE A 17 2.15 -0.80 17.55
N ALA A 18 2.44 0.05 16.56
CA ALA A 18 1.47 0.39 15.51
C ALA A 18 1.05 -0.84 14.70
N LEU A 19 2.02 -1.70 14.32
CA LEU A 19 1.76 -2.96 13.60
C LEU A 19 1.02 -3.99 14.48
N ALA A 20 1.37 -4.09 15.76
CA ALA A 20 0.68 -4.98 16.69
C ALA A 20 -0.78 -4.54 16.89
N LEU A 21 -1.02 -3.23 17.03
CA LEU A 21 -2.36 -2.67 17.15
C LEU A 21 -3.17 -2.88 15.87
N SER A 22 -2.59 -2.62 14.69
CA SER A 22 -3.29 -2.84 13.41
C SER A 22 -3.64 -4.31 13.20
N PHE A 23 -2.75 -5.22 13.59
CA PHE A 23 -3.03 -6.66 13.57
C PHE A 23 -4.16 -7.04 14.53
N LEU A 24 -4.15 -6.55 15.77
CA LEU A 24 -5.24 -6.79 16.73
C LEU A 24 -6.58 -6.25 16.24
N VAL A 25 -6.59 -5.05 15.66
CA VAL A 25 -7.78 -4.47 15.02
C VAL A 25 -8.28 -5.36 13.89
N LEU A 26 -7.38 -5.83 13.01
CA LEU A 26 -7.75 -6.74 11.92
C LEU A 26 -8.37 -8.04 12.46
N VAL A 27 -7.76 -8.66 13.47
CA VAL A 27 -8.30 -9.87 14.11
C VAL A 27 -9.68 -9.60 14.72
N ALA A 28 -9.86 -8.47 15.42
CA ALA A 28 -11.16 -8.09 15.97
C ALA A 28 -12.22 -7.90 14.87
N LEU A 29 -11.89 -7.23 13.77
CA LEU A 29 -12.80 -7.03 12.63
C LEU A 29 -13.20 -8.36 11.97
N ILE A 30 -12.28 -9.34 11.93
CA ILE A 30 -12.56 -10.69 11.42
C ILE A 30 -13.47 -11.46 12.39
N GLN A 31 -13.15 -11.47 13.69
CA GLN A 31 -13.92 -12.18 14.72
C GLN A 31 -15.33 -11.63 14.88
N LEU A 32 -15.49 -10.31 14.78
CA LEU A 32 -16.79 -9.64 14.78
C LEU A 32 -17.56 -9.84 13.45
N GLY A 33 -16.96 -10.50 12.46
CA GLY A 33 -17.59 -10.76 11.16
C GLY A 33 -17.82 -9.53 10.31
N VAL A 34 -17.20 -8.39 10.63
CA VAL A 34 -17.44 -7.10 9.94
C VAL A 34 -17.08 -7.19 8.46
N LEU A 35 -15.91 -7.78 8.14
CA LEU A 35 -15.49 -7.99 6.75
C LEU A 35 -16.47 -8.91 6.03
N GLN A 36 -16.83 -10.03 6.66
CA GLN A 36 -17.74 -11.01 6.07
C GLN A 36 -19.12 -10.41 5.80
N TYR A 37 -19.63 -9.61 6.75
CA TYR A 37 -20.87 -8.87 6.63
C TYR A 37 -20.82 -7.86 5.46
N ALA A 38 -19.78 -7.03 5.39
CA ALA A 38 -19.62 -6.06 4.31
C ALA A 38 -19.63 -6.74 2.94
N TYR A 39 -18.87 -7.82 2.77
CA TYR A 39 -18.81 -8.54 1.50
C TYR A 39 -20.11 -9.28 1.15
N THR A 40 -20.77 -9.91 2.12
CA THR A 40 -22.08 -10.55 1.87
C THR A 40 -23.18 -9.54 1.55
N ARG A 41 -23.14 -8.33 2.13
CA ARG A 41 -24.03 -7.22 1.75
C ARG A 41 -23.78 -6.73 0.31
N LEU A 42 -22.55 -6.86 -0.19
CA LEU A 42 -22.22 -6.65 -1.61
C LEU A 42 -22.58 -7.85 -2.51
N GLY A 43 -23.22 -8.89 -1.94
CA GLY A 43 -23.59 -10.12 -2.61
C GLY A 43 -22.39 -11.03 -2.92
N ILE A 44 -21.25 -10.85 -2.25
CA ILE A 44 -20.07 -11.70 -2.36
C ILE A 44 -20.15 -12.79 -1.29
N SER A 45 -19.96 -14.05 -1.66
CA SER A 45 -20.00 -15.15 -0.70
C SER A 45 -18.86 -15.04 0.33
N ALA A 46 -19.08 -15.57 1.53
CA ALA A 46 -18.05 -15.62 2.58
C ALA A 46 -16.71 -16.22 2.11
N ARG A 47 -16.77 -17.28 1.30
CA ARG A 47 -15.57 -17.93 0.74
C ARG A 47 -14.85 -17.01 -0.24
N ALA A 48 -15.59 -16.33 -1.12
CA ALA A 48 -15.00 -15.38 -2.05
C ALA A 48 -14.42 -14.16 -1.31
N ALA A 49 -15.08 -13.67 -0.27
CA ALA A 49 -14.57 -12.60 0.60
C ALA A 49 -13.22 -12.96 1.24
N LEU A 50 -13.10 -14.17 1.78
CA LEU A 50 -11.84 -14.66 2.35
C LEU A 50 -10.74 -14.78 1.29
N LEU A 51 -11.07 -15.31 0.11
CA LEU A 51 -10.11 -15.41 -1.00
C LEU A 51 -9.66 -14.03 -1.50
N LEU A 52 -10.56 -13.05 -1.55
CA LEU A 52 -10.22 -11.66 -1.89
C LEU A 52 -9.31 -11.04 -0.83
N LEU A 53 -9.60 -11.23 0.45
CA LEU A 53 -8.75 -10.75 1.54
C LEU A 53 -7.34 -11.35 1.46
N LEU A 54 -7.24 -12.68 1.38
CA LEU A 54 -5.96 -13.37 1.30
C LEU A 54 -5.22 -13.04 0.00
N GLY A 55 -5.94 -12.97 -1.13
CA GLY A 55 -5.40 -12.58 -2.42
C GLY A 55 -4.87 -11.15 -2.42
N SER A 56 -5.59 -10.21 -1.80
CA SER A 56 -5.13 -8.82 -1.62
C SER A 56 -3.90 -8.73 -0.72
N LEU A 57 -3.85 -9.49 0.37
CA LEU A 57 -2.70 -9.49 1.28
C LEU A 57 -1.45 -10.11 0.65
N LEU A 58 -1.59 -11.25 -0.04
CA LEU A 58 -0.46 -11.88 -0.73
C LEU A 58 -0.04 -11.04 -1.95
N GLY A 59 -1.02 -10.53 -2.70
CA GLY A 59 -0.78 -9.66 -3.85
C GLY A 59 -0.20 -8.30 -3.48
N SER A 60 -0.29 -7.83 -2.23
CA SER A 60 0.25 -6.52 -1.87
C SER A 60 1.78 -6.47 -1.94
N TYR A 61 2.45 -7.63 -1.91
CA TYR A 61 3.90 -7.72 -2.11
C TYR A 61 4.31 -7.59 -3.58
N LEU A 62 3.35 -7.66 -4.51
CA LEU A 62 3.61 -7.64 -5.94
C LEU A 62 3.28 -6.24 -6.49
N ASN A 63 4.29 -5.61 -7.08
CA ASN A 63 4.15 -4.35 -7.81
C ASN A 63 4.44 -4.60 -9.29
N LEU A 64 3.48 -4.26 -10.15
CA LEU A 64 3.61 -4.41 -11.60
C LEU A 64 4.08 -3.07 -12.20
N PRO A 65 5.27 -3.00 -12.81
CA PRO A 65 5.72 -1.78 -13.47
C PRO A 65 4.80 -1.44 -14.65
N LEU A 66 4.40 -0.19 -14.75
CA LEU A 66 3.55 0.35 -15.82
C LEU A 66 4.33 1.25 -16.78
N ALA A 67 5.24 2.06 -16.23
CA ALA A 67 6.03 3.00 -17.02
C ALA A 67 7.33 3.36 -16.30
N GLU A 68 8.34 3.72 -17.07
CA GLU A 68 9.59 4.27 -16.58
C GLU A 68 9.69 5.73 -17.02
N LEU A 69 9.82 6.63 -16.04
CA LEU A 69 10.09 8.03 -16.31
C LEU A 69 11.61 8.24 -16.39
N PRO A 70 12.10 8.90 -17.46
CA PRO A 70 13.52 9.14 -17.61
C PRO A 70 14.04 10.05 -16.50
N CYS A 71 15.32 9.95 -16.22
CA CYS A 71 16.02 10.79 -15.27
C CYS A 71 15.85 12.26 -15.69
N GLN A 72 15.36 13.11 -14.78
CA GLN A 72 15.53 14.55 -14.93
C GLN A 72 16.93 14.90 -14.44
N GLU A 73 17.69 15.67 -15.23
CA GLU A 73 18.93 16.28 -14.75
C GLU A 73 18.58 17.12 -13.51
N VAL A 74 18.90 16.59 -12.33
CA VAL A 74 18.85 17.38 -11.10
C VAL A 74 20.03 18.33 -11.23
N LEU A 75 19.74 19.60 -11.51
CA LEU A 75 20.73 20.67 -11.65
C LEU A 75 21.52 20.81 -10.35
N SER A 76 22.62 20.08 -10.29
CA SER A 76 23.51 19.98 -9.14
C SER A 76 24.31 21.29 -8.98
N GLY A 77 24.63 21.64 -7.73
CA GLY A 77 25.58 22.72 -7.42
C GLY A 77 25.00 24.15 -7.42
N ARG A 78 23.67 24.32 -7.44
CA ARG A 78 23.06 25.64 -7.24
C ARG A 78 22.66 25.89 -5.79
N VAL A 79 23.01 27.06 -5.28
CA VAL A 79 22.37 27.64 -4.09
C VAL A 79 21.02 28.18 -4.55
N VAL A 80 19.94 27.67 -3.98
CA VAL A 80 18.60 28.20 -4.22
C VAL A 80 18.16 28.97 -2.99
N ASP A 81 17.76 30.23 -3.19
CA ASP A 81 17.13 31.03 -2.14
C ASP A 81 15.65 30.64 -2.08
N TYR A 82 15.23 30.06 -0.96
CA TYR A 82 13.83 29.74 -0.68
C TYR A 82 13.46 30.35 0.67
N PHE A 83 12.45 31.22 0.70
CA PHE A 83 12.08 31.99 1.91
C PHE A 83 13.26 32.72 2.60
N GLY A 84 14.17 33.30 1.81
CA GLY A 84 15.31 34.07 2.35
C GLY A 84 16.41 33.23 3.00
N MET A 85 16.32 31.90 2.93
CA MET A 85 17.31 30.96 3.41
C MET A 85 18.01 30.30 2.22
N ARG A 86 19.35 30.24 2.29
CA ARG A 86 20.20 29.58 1.27
C ARG A 86 20.22 28.08 1.52
N TYR A 87 19.65 27.31 0.60
CA TYR A 87 19.69 25.85 0.66
C TYR A 87 20.76 25.33 -0.31
N PHE A 88 21.67 24.51 0.22
CA PHE A 88 22.58 23.71 -0.60
C PHE A 88 21.80 22.50 -1.13
N VAL A 89 21.56 22.46 -2.43
CA VAL A 89 21.00 21.27 -3.08
C VAL A 89 22.10 20.20 -3.08
N PRO A 90 21.94 19.07 -2.37
CA PRO A 90 22.93 18.00 -2.40
C PRO A 90 23.07 17.47 -3.83
N VAL A 91 24.30 17.22 -4.23
CA VAL A 91 24.66 16.70 -5.55
C VAL A 91 24.04 15.30 -5.72
N VAL A 92 22.96 15.19 -6.49
CA VAL A 92 22.42 13.91 -6.95
C VAL A 92 23.03 13.65 -8.33
N LEU A 93 24.15 12.93 -8.36
CA LEU A 93 24.93 12.69 -9.59
C LEU A 93 24.19 11.79 -10.59
N ASP A 94 23.36 10.86 -10.13
CA ASP A 94 22.60 9.95 -10.98
C ASP A 94 21.31 9.54 -10.26
N TRP A 95 20.16 10.09 -10.65
CA TRP A 95 18.86 9.53 -10.24
C TRP A 95 18.43 8.50 -11.29
N PRO A 96 18.29 7.21 -10.99
CA PRO A 96 18.13 6.13 -11.98
C PRO A 96 16.75 6.09 -12.67
N GLY A 97 16.07 7.23 -12.84
CA GLY A 97 14.70 7.30 -13.33
C GLY A 97 13.68 6.92 -12.26
N THR A 98 12.40 6.98 -12.60
CA THR A 98 11.31 6.60 -11.68
C THR A 98 10.44 5.53 -12.33
N ILE A 99 10.31 4.37 -11.68
CA ILE A 99 9.38 3.32 -12.12
C ILE A 99 8.01 3.60 -11.50
N ILE A 100 7.03 3.88 -12.35
CA ILE A 100 5.62 3.90 -11.96
C ILE A 100 5.14 2.46 -11.94
N ALA A 101 4.69 1.97 -10.78
CA ALA A 101 4.15 0.63 -10.63
C ALA A 101 2.76 0.65 -9.99
N VAL A 102 1.94 -0.36 -10.31
CA VAL A 102 0.64 -0.59 -9.69
C VAL A 102 0.72 -1.78 -8.74
N ASN A 103 0.17 -1.62 -7.53
CA ASN A 103 0.16 -2.68 -6.54
C ASN A 103 -0.96 -3.69 -6.86
N VAL A 104 -0.64 -4.98 -6.89
CA VAL A 104 -1.62 -6.02 -7.24
C VAL A 104 -2.70 -6.13 -6.15
N GLY A 105 -2.28 -6.20 -4.89
CA GLY A 105 -3.20 -6.38 -3.76
C GLY A 105 -4.04 -5.16 -3.42
N GLY A 106 -3.42 -3.98 -3.48
CA GLY A 106 -3.97 -2.70 -3.03
C GLY A 106 -4.58 -1.83 -4.12
N ALA A 107 -4.35 -2.14 -5.41
CA ALA A 107 -4.96 -1.39 -6.51
C ALA A 107 -5.65 -2.32 -7.53
N LEU A 108 -4.97 -3.34 -8.05
CA LEU A 108 -5.52 -4.17 -9.12
C LEU A 108 -6.75 -4.98 -8.65
N ILE A 109 -6.63 -5.75 -7.57
CA ILE A 109 -7.74 -6.55 -7.02
C ILE A 109 -8.94 -5.66 -6.64
N PRO A 110 -8.75 -4.53 -5.92
CA PRO A 110 -9.84 -3.59 -5.63
C PRO A 110 -10.54 -3.01 -6.87
N ILE A 111 -9.78 -2.65 -7.91
CA ILE A 111 -10.35 -2.14 -9.17
C ILE A 111 -11.18 -3.22 -9.86
N LEU A 112 -10.65 -4.43 -9.99
CA LEU A 112 -11.39 -5.56 -10.58
C LEU A 112 -12.67 -5.87 -9.80
N MET A 113 -12.60 -5.83 -8.47
CA MET A 113 -13.78 -6.00 -7.62
C MET A 113 -14.82 -4.89 -7.85
N SER A 114 -14.38 -3.65 -7.99
CA SER A 114 -15.27 -2.51 -8.27
C SER A 114 -15.95 -2.66 -9.63
N ILE A 115 -15.20 -3.03 -10.67
CA ILE A 115 -15.74 -3.32 -12.02
C ILE A 115 -16.77 -4.45 -11.94
N TYR A 116 -16.44 -5.55 -11.25
CA TYR A 116 -17.38 -6.66 -11.05
C TYR A 116 -18.68 -6.20 -10.39
N LEU A 117 -18.61 -5.39 -9.33
CA LEU A 117 -19.78 -4.90 -8.61
C LEU A 117 -20.62 -3.92 -9.45
N LEU A 118 -19.98 -3.04 -10.22
CA LEU A 118 -20.68 -2.12 -11.12
C LEU A 118 -21.46 -2.89 -12.18
N SER A 119 -20.83 -3.88 -12.81
CA SER A 119 -21.45 -4.74 -13.83
C SER A 119 -22.57 -5.60 -13.23
N LYS A 120 -22.32 -6.24 -12.08
CA LYS A 120 -23.31 -7.10 -11.40
C LYS A 120 -24.56 -6.34 -10.99
N ASN A 121 -24.40 -5.11 -10.53
CA ASN A 121 -25.53 -4.29 -10.07
C ASN A 121 -26.17 -3.47 -11.21
N GLY A 122 -25.71 -3.62 -12.46
CA GLY A 122 -26.26 -2.89 -13.60
C GLY A 122 -26.10 -1.38 -13.47
N LEU A 123 -25.07 -0.92 -12.76
CA LEU A 123 -24.74 0.49 -12.57
C LEU A 123 -24.01 1.08 -13.79
N TRP A 124 -23.63 0.23 -14.74
CA TRP A 124 -23.05 0.63 -16.01
C TRP A 124 -24.18 0.77 -17.05
N GLY A 125 -24.46 2.00 -17.47
CA GLY A 125 -25.41 2.28 -18.58
C GLY A 125 -26.81 2.75 -18.18
N ARG A 126 -27.10 2.99 -16.90
CA ARG A 126 -28.25 3.81 -16.47
C ARG A 126 -27.78 5.22 -16.14
N GLY A 127 -27.38 5.94 -17.18
CA GLY A 127 -27.29 7.40 -17.19
C GLY A 127 -28.44 7.95 -18.02
#